data_AF-A0A545AUW4-F1
#
_entry.id   AF-A0A545AUW4-F1
#
_cell.length_a   1.000
_cell.length_b   1.000
_cell.length_c   1.000
_cell.angle_alpha   90.00
_cell.angle_beta   90.00
_cell.angle_gamma   90.00
#
_symmetry.space_group_name_H-M   'P 1'
#
loop_
_entity.id
_entity.type
_entity.pdbx_description
1 polymer ?
#
loop_
_entity_poly.entity_id
_entity_poly.type
_entity_poly.pdbx_seq_one_letter_code
_entity_poly.pdbx_strand_id
1 'polypeptide(L)'
;MTLLRVCGQAVGGGDPEAAVQVIRSEKRLQALDFWLRNPDYLADELITGVVNDVIDESYLEVAERLLTDPEPAWHHYPMPKWFYGAYESVDDAFALLDTYELAFVRRRGAPPKRLQNSFFLTQHGAAMADELATTAVLDWYPRQAVLVHLVAGDDSGSRLKERQYAQEAYALATWGEPIGSIGDQVVRRLRESRGPAVATVGGPTATTPDGNQVGDA
;
A
#
# COMPACT_ATOMS: atom_id res chain seq x y z
N MET A 1 8.47 10.39 5.39
CA MET A 1 7.53 11.39 5.98
C MET A 1 6.08 11.22 5.55
N THR A 2 5.78 10.87 4.29
CA THR A 2 4.40 10.68 3.79
C THR A 2 3.58 9.67 4.61
N LEU A 3 4.14 8.53 5.00
CA LEU A 3 3.45 7.57 5.88
C LEU A 3 3.10 8.15 7.25
N LEU A 4 3.96 9.00 7.84
CA LEU A 4 3.60 9.69 9.08
C LEU A 4 2.48 10.70 8.86
N ARG A 5 2.51 11.42 7.73
CA ARG A 5 1.51 12.42 7.37
C ARG A 5 0.13 11.81 7.13
N VAL A 6 0.07 10.64 6.47
CA VAL A 6 -1.21 10.01 6.11
C VAL A 6 -1.67 9.01 7.17
N CYS A 7 -0.78 8.16 7.68
CA CYS A 7 -1.13 7.06 8.58
C CYS A 7 -0.90 7.38 10.06
N GLY A 8 -0.31 8.55 10.37
CA GLY A 8 -0.02 8.99 11.73
C GLY A 8 -1.24 9.56 12.43
N GLN A 9 -1.39 9.22 13.71
CA GLN A 9 -2.44 9.77 14.57
C GLN A 9 -2.06 11.17 15.04
N ALA A 10 -3.04 12.00 15.40
CA ALA A 10 -2.77 13.25 16.08
C ALA A 10 -1.96 13.00 17.37
N VAL A 11 -1.04 13.93 17.67
CA VAL A 11 -0.34 13.95 18.95
C VAL A 11 -1.30 14.21 20.11
N GLY A 12 -0.94 13.74 21.30
CA GLY A 12 -1.74 13.88 22.52
C GLY A 12 -0.95 14.37 23.72
N GLY A 13 -1.58 14.39 24.89
CA GLY A 13 -0.97 14.85 26.13
C GLY A 13 0.31 14.07 26.48
N GLY A 14 1.44 14.78 26.53
CA GLY A 14 2.76 14.21 26.82
C GLY A 14 3.61 13.89 25.60
N ASP A 15 3.09 14.09 24.39
CA ASP A 15 3.90 14.11 23.17
C ASP A 15 4.64 15.46 23.04
N PRO A 16 5.75 15.52 22.29
CA PRO A 16 6.53 16.75 22.14
C PRO A 16 5.77 17.84 21.40
N GLU A 17 5.88 19.09 21.88
CA GLU A 17 5.14 20.26 21.36
C GLU A 17 5.41 20.55 19.87
N ALA A 18 6.61 20.26 19.39
CA ALA A 18 6.99 20.46 17.98
C ALA A 18 6.37 19.44 17.00
N ALA A 19 5.69 18.39 17.50
CA ALA A 19 5.12 17.33 16.70
C ALA A 19 3.62 17.54 16.46
N VAL A 20 3.15 17.11 15.29
CA VAL A 20 1.73 17.20 14.89
C VAL A 20 1.09 15.84 14.70
N GLN A 21 1.88 14.85 14.27
CA GLN A 21 1.42 13.47 14.08
C GLN A 21 2.44 12.47 14.61
N VAL A 22 1.95 11.28 14.96
CA VAL A 22 2.78 10.23 15.53
C VAL A 22 2.32 8.83 15.11
N ILE A 23 3.31 7.96 14.86
CA ILE A 23 3.13 6.50 14.84
C ILE A 23 3.87 5.94 16.06
N ARG A 24 3.13 5.36 17.01
CA ARG A 24 3.65 4.94 18.32
C ARG A 24 4.23 3.51 18.34
N SER A 25 4.36 2.89 17.18
CA SER A 25 4.80 1.50 17.04
C SER A 25 5.65 1.34 15.79
N GLU A 26 6.91 0.99 16.01
CA GLU A 26 7.83 0.63 14.92
C GLU A 26 7.31 -0.54 14.11
N LYS A 27 6.72 -1.55 14.78
CA LYS A 27 6.11 -2.69 14.07
C LYS A 27 5.03 -2.23 13.10
N ARG A 28 4.19 -1.26 13.50
CA ARG A 28 3.17 -0.68 12.61
C ARG A 28 3.84 0.09 11.48
N LEU A 29 4.81 0.96 11.77
CA LEU A 29 5.53 1.71 10.74
C LEU A 29 6.17 0.78 9.69
N GLN A 30 6.88 -0.25 10.11
CA GLN A 30 7.51 -1.26 9.25
C GLN A 30 6.48 -2.01 8.38
N ALA A 31 5.31 -2.33 8.95
CA ALA A 31 4.26 -3.00 8.19
C ALA A 31 3.64 -2.08 7.11
N LEU A 32 3.43 -0.80 7.43
CA LEU A 32 2.94 0.19 6.47
C LEU A 32 3.97 0.45 5.36
N ASP A 33 5.25 0.58 5.73
CA ASP A 33 6.36 0.77 4.79
C ASP A 33 6.53 -0.42 3.86
N PHE A 34 6.32 -1.64 4.36
CA PHE A 34 6.31 -2.83 3.52
C PHE A 34 5.28 -2.76 2.38
N TRP A 35 4.04 -2.36 2.66
CA TRP A 35 3.02 -2.21 1.61
C TRP A 35 3.29 -1.03 0.68
N LEU A 36 3.88 0.06 1.18
CA LEU A 36 4.29 1.18 0.34
C LEU A 36 5.32 0.74 -0.72
N ARG A 37 6.27 -0.11 -0.32
CA ARG A 37 7.38 -0.57 -1.18
C ARG A 37 7.04 -1.77 -2.05
N ASN A 38 5.97 -2.51 -1.74
CA ASN A 38 5.55 -3.72 -2.45
C ASN A 38 4.10 -3.56 -2.95
N PRO A 39 3.92 -2.89 -4.11
CA PRO A 39 2.61 -2.56 -4.67
C PRO A 39 1.72 -3.76 -4.97
N ASP A 40 2.31 -4.92 -5.27
CA ASP A 40 1.60 -6.19 -5.45
C ASP A 40 0.93 -6.68 -4.16
N TYR A 41 1.63 -6.60 -3.03
CA TYR A 41 1.05 -6.89 -1.72
C TYR A 41 -0.05 -5.89 -1.35
N LEU A 42 0.11 -4.61 -1.69
CA LEU A 42 -0.94 -3.61 -1.46
C LEU A 42 -2.17 -3.87 -2.36
N ALA A 43 -1.96 -4.26 -3.62
CA ALA A 43 -3.02 -4.62 -4.55
C ALA A 43 -3.82 -5.84 -4.05
N ASP A 44 -3.15 -6.86 -3.52
CA ASP A 44 -3.81 -8.03 -2.96
C ASP A 44 -4.73 -7.68 -1.77
N GLU A 45 -4.30 -6.73 -0.95
CA GLU A 45 -5.10 -6.25 0.18
C GLU A 45 -6.30 -5.40 -0.28
N LEU A 46 -6.16 -4.61 -1.36
CA LEU A 46 -7.31 -3.93 -1.98
C LEU A 46 -8.33 -4.94 -2.51
N ILE A 47 -7.89 -5.97 -3.22
CA ILE A 47 -8.76 -7.06 -3.69
C ILE A 47 -9.44 -7.75 -2.51
N THR A 48 -8.70 -8.00 -1.42
CA THR A 48 -9.25 -8.55 -0.17
C THR A 48 -10.34 -7.65 0.41
N GLY A 49 -10.12 -6.34 0.44
CA GLY A 49 -11.10 -5.37 0.90
C GLY A 49 -12.38 -5.39 0.06
N VAL A 50 -12.25 -5.45 -1.26
CA VAL A 50 -13.42 -5.52 -2.18
C VAL A 50 -14.18 -6.83 -2.00
N VAL A 51 -13.49 -7.97 -2.02
CA VAL A 51 -14.12 -9.31 -1.89
C VAL A 51 -14.86 -9.49 -0.56
N ASN A 52 -14.41 -8.80 0.49
CA ASN A 52 -15.04 -8.83 1.80
C ASN A 52 -16.06 -7.69 2.02
N ASP A 53 -16.44 -6.95 0.96
CA ASP A 53 -17.37 -5.82 1.00
C ASP A 53 -16.97 -4.71 2.00
N VAL A 54 -15.66 -4.52 2.22
CA VAL A 54 -15.09 -3.50 3.12
C VAL A 54 -14.82 -2.19 2.38
N ILE A 55 -14.42 -2.27 1.11
CA ILE A 55 -14.19 -1.12 0.23
C ILE A 55 -14.90 -1.33 -1.11
N ASP A 56 -15.12 -0.23 -1.83
CA ASP A 56 -15.86 -0.21 -3.09
C ASP A 56 -15.18 -0.98 -4.23
N GLU A 57 -15.98 -1.58 -5.13
CA GLU A 57 -15.50 -2.37 -6.27
C GLU A 57 -14.58 -1.58 -7.21
N SER A 58 -14.71 -0.25 -7.28
CA SER A 58 -13.82 0.64 -8.03
C SER A 58 -12.34 0.48 -7.68
N TYR A 59 -12.02 -0.01 -6.47
CA TYR A 59 -10.64 -0.27 -6.07
C TYR A 59 -9.99 -1.46 -6.80
N LEU A 60 -10.75 -2.29 -7.53
CA LEU A 60 -10.18 -3.31 -8.42
C LEU A 60 -9.44 -2.68 -9.61
N GLU A 61 -9.84 -1.50 -10.08
CA GLU A 61 -9.09 -0.76 -11.11
C GLU A 61 -7.79 -0.19 -10.53
N VAL A 62 -7.84 0.28 -9.27
CA VAL A 62 -6.64 0.76 -8.56
C VAL A 62 -5.65 -0.39 -8.33
N ALA A 63 -6.14 -1.57 -7.92
CA ALA A 63 -5.32 -2.77 -7.75
C ALA A 63 -4.65 -3.21 -9.06
N GLU A 64 -5.36 -3.13 -10.19
CA GLU A 64 -4.77 -3.39 -11.51
C GLU A 64 -3.63 -2.42 -11.81
N ARG A 65 -3.86 -1.12 -11.62
CA ARG A 65 -2.86 -0.08 -11.87
C ARG A 65 -1.61 -0.22 -11.01
N LEU A 66 -1.73 -0.67 -9.77
CA LEU A 66 -0.58 -0.98 -8.90
C LEU A 66 0.34 -2.06 -9.48
N LEU A 67 -0.20 -2.96 -10.31
CA LEU A 67 0.53 -4.05 -10.95
C LEU A 67 1.06 -3.66 -12.35
N THR A 68 0.37 -2.77 -13.06
CA THR A 68 0.66 -2.47 -14.47
C THR A 68 1.38 -1.15 -14.71
N ASP A 69 1.23 -0.16 -13.82
CA ASP A 69 1.86 1.14 -14.02
C ASP A 69 3.40 0.99 -13.89
N PRO A 70 4.19 1.70 -14.71
CA PRO A 70 5.65 1.62 -14.66
C PRO A 70 6.25 2.28 -13.41
N GLU A 71 5.53 3.25 -12.83
CA GLU A 71 5.96 4.02 -11.66
C GLU A 71 6.22 3.11 -10.43
N PRO A 72 5.33 2.16 -10.07
CA PRO A 72 5.63 1.04 -9.17
C PRO A 72 6.97 0.33 -9.39
N ALA A 73 7.33 0.01 -10.63
CA ALA A 73 8.53 -0.76 -10.94
C ALA A 73 9.82 0.06 -10.75
N TRP A 74 9.77 1.38 -10.94
CA TRP A 74 10.91 2.27 -10.71
C TRP A 74 11.18 2.57 -9.24
N HIS A 75 10.21 2.27 -8.37
CA HIS A 75 10.25 2.53 -6.93
C HIS A 75 10.17 1.26 -6.08
N HIS A 76 10.38 0.08 -6.69
CA HIS A 76 10.43 -1.19 -5.97
C HIS A 76 11.73 -1.30 -5.17
N TYR A 77 11.62 -1.21 -3.85
CA TYR A 77 12.71 -1.41 -2.90
C TYR A 77 12.36 -2.60 -1.99
N PRO A 78 12.74 -3.83 -2.38
CA PRO A 78 12.30 -5.00 -1.66
C PRO A 78 12.89 -5.01 -0.24
N MET A 79 12.04 -5.28 0.74
CA MET A 79 12.48 -5.35 2.13
C MET A 79 12.99 -6.76 2.47
N PRO A 80 14.15 -6.87 3.14
CA PRO A 80 14.66 -8.16 3.56
C PRO A 80 13.81 -8.75 4.70
N LYS A 81 13.76 -10.07 4.75
CA LYS A 81 13.19 -10.79 5.89
C LYS A 81 14.15 -10.75 7.09
N TRP A 82 13.66 -10.25 8.21
CA TRP A 82 14.33 -10.38 9.50
C TRP A 82 13.48 -11.24 10.47
N PHE A 83 13.99 -11.50 11.68
CA PHE A 83 13.43 -12.46 12.66
C PHE A 83 11.90 -12.53 12.73
N TYR A 84 11.22 -11.38 12.63
CA TYR A 84 9.77 -11.27 12.76
C TYR A 84 9.09 -10.57 11.57
N GLY A 85 9.68 -10.66 10.37
CA GLY A 85 9.11 -10.16 9.12
C GLY A 85 9.99 -9.15 8.43
N ALA A 86 9.41 -8.43 7.46
CA ALA A 86 10.04 -7.30 6.79
C ALA A 86 10.54 -6.28 7.82
N TYR A 87 11.82 -5.95 7.74
CA TYR A 87 12.48 -5.01 8.63
C TYR A 87 13.64 -4.35 7.91
N GLU A 88 13.74 -3.04 8.07
CA GLU A 88 14.93 -2.24 7.76
C GLU A 88 15.24 -1.31 8.92
N SER A 89 16.51 -0.97 9.12
CA SER A 89 16.86 0.05 10.12
C SER A 89 16.26 1.39 9.73
N VAL A 90 15.21 1.81 10.43
CA VAL A 90 14.58 3.13 10.20
C VAL A 90 15.38 4.27 10.82
N ASP A 91 16.39 3.97 11.65
CA ASP A 91 17.21 4.97 12.33
C ASP A 91 17.94 5.89 11.35
N ASP A 92 18.51 5.35 10.27
CA ASP A 92 19.25 6.16 9.29
C ASP A 92 18.31 7.10 8.51
N ALA A 93 17.16 6.57 8.09
CA ALA A 93 16.12 7.37 7.44
C ALA A 93 15.61 8.50 8.36
N PHE A 94 15.39 8.21 9.64
CA PHE A 94 14.97 9.22 10.60
C PHE A 94 16.09 10.18 10.99
N ALA A 95 17.35 9.76 11.02
CA ALA A 95 18.47 10.67 11.27
C ALA A 95 18.55 11.76 10.18
N LEU A 96 18.32 11.38 8.93
CA LEU A 96 18.23 12.35 7.83
C LEU A 96 17.04 13.29 8.01
N LEU A 97 15.85 12.75 8.31
CA LEU A 97 14.65 13.56 8.53
C LEU A 97 14.78 14.50 9.74
N ASP A 98 15.45 14.06 10.80
CA ASP A 98 15.67 14.84 12.03
C ASP A 98 16.67 15.97 11.78
N THR A 99 17.71 15.72 10.96
CA THR A 99 18.68 16.74 10.52
C THR A 99 18.01 17.93 9.83
N TYR A 100 16.92 17.69 9.11
CA TYR A 100 16.11 18.73 8.45
C TYR A 100 14.87 19.14 9.25
N GLU A 101 14.77 18.71 10.52
CA GLU A 101 13.65 19.01 11.41
C GLU A 101 12.27 18.60 10.85
N LEU A 102 12.22 17.55 10.01
CA LEU A 102 11.01 17.06 9.36
C LEU A 102 10.30 16.00 10.21
N ALA A 103 11.07 15.08 10.81
CA ALA A 103 10.53 14.02 11.64
C ALA A 103 11.62 13.50 12.59
N PHE A 104 11.23 13.01 13.77
CA PHE A 104 12.18 12.51 14.76
C PHE A 104 11.64 11.30 15.53
N VAL A 105 12.53 10.58 16.20
CA VAL A 105 12.18 9.38 17.00
C VAL A 105 12.34 9.68 18.48
N ARG A 106 11.36 9.28 19.31
CA ARG A 106 11.54 9.17 20.76
C ARG A 106 11.43 7.72 21.18
N ARG A 107 12.39 7.30 22.01
CA ARG A 107 12.38 6.01 22.69
C ARG A 107 11.88 6.22 24.10
N ARG A 108 10.78 5.56 24.46
CA ARG A 108 10.22 5.58 25.81
C ARG A 108 10.35 4.21 26.45
N GLY A 109 10.75 4.19 27.71
CA GLY A 109 10.93 2.96 28.49
C GLY A 109 12.31 2.91 29.13
N ALA A 110 12.44 2.04 30.13
CA ALA A 110 13.70 1.74 30.77
C ALA A 110 13.74 0.22 31.05
N PRO A 111 14.92 -0.42 30.96
CA PRO A 111 15.06 -1.82 31.35
C PRO A 111 14.50 -2.06 32.76
N PRO A 112 13.80 -3.19 33.00
CA PRO A 112 13.60 -4.35 32.11
C PRO A 112 12.39 -4.22 31.17
N LYS A 113 11.67 -3.09 31.17
CA LYS A 113 10.49 -2.90 30.29
C LYS A 113 10.94 -2.69 28.84
N ARG A 114 10.16 -3.22 27.90
CA ARG A 114 10.41 -3.08 26.46
C ARG A 114 10.45 -1.60 26.08
N LEU A 115 11.51 -1.19 25.37
CA LEU A 115 11.59 0.14 24.77
C LEU A 115 10.51 0.26 23.69
N GLN A 116 9.79 1.38 23.73
CA GLN A 116 8.79 1.75 22.74
C GLN A 116 9.33 2.90 21.90
N ASN A 117 9.49 2.65 20.61
CA ASN A 117 9.85 3.66 19.63
C ASN A 117 8.58 4.34 19.12
N SER A 118 8.53 5.66 19.23
CA SER A 118 7.48 6.52 18.68
C SER A 118 8.10 7.47 17.68
N PHE A 119 7.48 7.59 16.51
CA PHE A 119 7.97 8.33 15.35
C PHE A 119 7.06 9.52 15.15
N PHE A 120 7.63 10.72 15.24
CA PHE A 120 6.89 11.98 15.24
C PHE A 120 7.15 12.75 13.95
N LEU A 121 6.10 13.35 13.40
CA LEU A 121 6.18 14.32 12.31
C LEU A 121 6.10 15.72 12.88
N THR A 122 6.98 16.61 12.46
CA THR A 122 6.93 18.03 12.87
C THR A 122 5.92 18.81 12.04
N GLN A 123 5.57 20.03 12.47
CA GLN A 123 4.80 20.94 11.64
C GLN A 123 5.49 21.21 10.28
N HIS A 124 6.83 21.35 10.28
CA HIS A 124 7.60 21.56 9.06
C HIS A 124 7.55 20.33 8.13
N GLY A 125 7.74 19.13 8.68
CA GLY A 125 7.62 17.88 7.93
C GLY A 125 6.23 17.64 7.36
N ALA A 126 5.18 18.05 8.08
CA ALA A 126 3.82 17.99 7.56
C ALA A 126 3.60 18.93 6.37
N ALA A 127 4.08 20.18 6.45
CA ALA A 127 4.02 21.12 5.34
C ALA A 127 4.78 20.60 4.10
N MET A 128 5.99 20.04 4.29
CA MET A 128 6.77 19.44 3.21
C MET A 128 6.10 18.20 2.62
N ALA A 129 5.46 17.36 3.45
CA ALA A 129 4.70 16.22 2.96
C ALA A 129 3.46 16.64 2.15
N ASP A 130 2.81 17.75 2.51
CA ASP A 130 1.70 18.32 1.74
C ASP A 130 2.19 18.90 0.41
N GLU A 131 3.38 19.52 0.38
CA GLU A 131 4.00 20.00 -0.87
C GLU A 131 4.36 18.85 -1.82
N LEU A 132 4.88 17.73 -1.29
CA LEU A 132 5.15 16.52 -2.10
C LEU A 132 3.91 16.03 -2.83
N ALA A 133 2.72 16.13 -2.23
CA ALA A 133 1.46 15.70 -2.85
C ALA A 133 1.08 16.50 -4.09
N THR A 134 1.70 17.67 -4.29
CA THR A 134 1.47 18.55 -5.45
C THR A 134 2.65 18.53 -6.44
N THR A 135 3.73 17.83 -6.11
CA THR A 135 4.94 17.77 -6.93
C THR A 135 4.87 16.57 -7.87
N ALA A 136 4.68 16.80 -9.17
CA ALA A 136 4.36 15.76 -10.15
C ALA A 136 5.32 14.56 -10.23
N VAL A 137 6.59 14.71 -9.82
CA VAL A 137 7.58 13.60 -9.81
C VAL A 137 7.52 12.79 -8.51
N LEU A 138 6.96 13.35 -7.44
CA LEU A 138 6.99 12.79 -6.09
C LEU A 138 5.59 12.51 -5.51
N ASP A 139 4.52 12.92 -6.21
CA ASP A 139 3.14 12.76 -5.79
C ASP A 139 2.70 11.28 -5.72
N TRP A 140 3.46 10.37 -6.31
CA TRP A 140 3.25 8.93 -6.17
C TRP A 140 3.31 8.47 -4.72
N TYR A 141 4.30 8.91 -3.93
CA TYR A 141 4.46 8.50 -2.54
C TYR A 141 3.26 8.84 -1.64
N PRO A 142 2.72 10.09 -1.65
CA PRO A 142 1.52 10.39 -0.88
C PRO A 142 0.27 9.68 -1.44
N ARG A 143 0.13 9.52 -2.77
CA ARG A 143 -0.97 8.74 -3.38
C ARG A 143 -0.96 7.28 -2.89
N GLN A 144 0.21 6.64 -2.87
CA GLN A 144 0.36 5.29 -2.33
C GLN A 144 0.12 5.23 -0.83
N ALA A 145 0.61 6.21 -0.05
CA ALA A 145 0.39 6.25 1.39
C ALA A 145 -1.11 6.32 1.76
N VAL A 146 -1.95 6.95 0.93
CA VAL A 146 -3.42 6.95 1.09
C VAL A 146 -3.99 5.55 0.91
N LEU A 147 -3.54 4.79 -0.09
CA LEU A 147 -3.97 3.40 -0.29
C LEU A 147 -3.51 2.50 0.85
N VAL A 148 -2.26 2.66 1.31
CA VAL A 148 -1.73 1.97 2.49
C VAL A 148 -2.58 2.29 3.72
N HIS A 149 -2.98 3.55 3.93
CA HIS A 149 -3.83 3.94 5.05
C HIS A 149 -5.23 3.32 4.95
N LEU A 150 -5.86 3.36 3.77
CA LEU A 150 -7.16 2.75 3.50
C LEU A 150 -7.17 1.26 3.89
N VAL A 151 -6.14 0.53 3.46
CA VAL A 151 -5.99 -0.91 3.72
C VAL A 151 -5.63 -1.22 5.17
N ALA A 152 -4.80 -0.39 5.78
CA ALA A 152 -4.33 -0.60 7.14
C ALA A 152 -5.38 -0.22 8.20
N GLY A 153 -6.20 0.80 7.94
CA GLY A 153 -7.10 1.39 8.92
C GLY A 153 -6.43 1.61 10.28
N ASP A 154 -7.14 1.23 11.34
CA ASP A 154 -6.67 1.32 12.73
C ASP A 154 -5.97 0.04 13.23
N ASP A 155 -5.68 -0.94 12.37
CA ASP A 155 -5.11 -2.21 12.79
C ASP A 155 -3.77 -2.03 13.54
N SER A 156 -3.59 -2.77 14.62
CA SER A 156 -2.28 -2.78 15.30
C SER A 156 -1.19 -3.34 14.40
N GLY A 157 0.07 -2.95 14.63
CA GLY A 157 1.19 -3.52 13.87
C GLY A 157 1.30 -5.05 13.96
N SER A 158 0.76 -5.68 15.01
CA SER A 158 0.70 -7.15 15.09
C SER A 158 -0.32 -7.72 14.09
N ARG A 159 -1.53 -7.13 14.01
CA ARG A 159 -2.57 -7.53 13.04
C ARG A 159 -2.10 -7.32 11.60
N LEU A 160 -1.42 -6.20 11.32
CA LEU A 160 -0.83 -5.95 10.01
C LEU A 160 0.23 -7.01 9.64
N LYS A 161 1.08 -7.39 10.60
CA LYS A 161 2.06 -8.46 10.38
C LYS A 161 1.38 -9.81 10.16
N GLU A 162 0.33 -10.15 10.91
CA GLU A 162 -0.44 -11.38 10.69
C GLU A 162 -0.96 -11.47 9.26
N ARG A 163 -1.52 -10.39 8.71
CA ARG A 163 -1.95 -10.30 7.30
C ARG A 163 -0.79 -10.53 6.33
N GLN A 164 0.35 -9.88 6.56
CA GLN A 164 1.55 -10.09 5.75
C GLN A 164 2.05 -11.54 5.80
N TYR A 165 2.02 -12.18 6.97
CA TYR A 165 2.41 -13.58 7.16
C TYR A 165 1.41 -14.59 6.57
N ALA A 166 0.18 -14.18 6.25
CA ALA A 166 -0.77 -15.04 5.53
C ALA A 166 -0.32 -15.30 4.08
N GLN A 167 0.57 -14.47 3.54
CA GLN A 167 1.14 -14.66 2.20
C GLN A 167 2.32 -15.61 2.26
N GLU A 168 2.26 -16.69 1.48
CA GLU A 168 3.29 -17.75 1.48
C GLU A 168 4.68 -17.19 1.15
N ALA A 169 4.80 -16.34 0.12
CA ALA A 169 6.07 -15.71 -0.26
C ALA A 169 6.70 -14.89 0.89
N TYR A 170 5.87 -14.28 1.75
CA TYR A 170 6.35 -13.55 2.92
C TYR A 170 6.73 -14.50 4.06
N ALA A 171 5.93 -15.55 4.29
CA ALA A 171 6.13 -16.51 5.36
C ALA A 171 7.39 -17.36 5.15
N LEU A 172 7.62 -17.79 3.91
CA LEU A 172 8.72 -18.68 3.52
C LEU A 172 10.00 -17.93 3.12
N ALA A 173 9.98 -16.60 3.07
CA ALA A 173 11.17 -15.81 2.75
C ALA A 173 12.35 -16.18 3.67
N THR A 174 13.50 -16.45 3.05
CA THR A 174 14.73 -16.79 3.77
C THR A 174 15.22 -15.59 4.56
N TRP A 175 15.74 -15.84 5.75
CA TRP A 175 16.34 -14.81 6.58
C TRP A 175 17.43 -14.04 5.84
N GLY A 176 17.40 -12.71 5.92
CA GLY A 176 18.36 -11.82 5.26
C GLY A 176 18.07 -11.57 3.78
N GLU A 177 17.25 -12.41 3.14
CA GLU A 177 16.93 -12.28 1.72
C GLU A 177 15.73 -11.35 1.48
N PRO A 178 15.65 -10.69 0.31
CA PRO A 178 14.48 -9.94 -0.11
C PRO A 178 13.22 -10.81 -0.10
N ILE A 179 12.12 -10.28 0.44
CA ILE A 179 10.81 -10.94 0.33
C ILE A 179 10.37 -10.90 -1.14
N GLY A 180 10.01 -12.05 -1.70
CA GLY A 180 9.65 -12.20 -3.10
C GLY A 180 8.31 -11.55 -3.47
N SER A 181 8.12 -11.24 -4.75
CA SER A 181 6.86 -10.72 -5.27
C SER A 181 5.76 -11.80 -5.27
N ILE A 182 4.51 -11.35 -5.13
CA ILE A 182 3.29 -12.15 -5.31
C ILE A 182 2.50 -11.76 -6.58
N GLY A 183 3.06 -10.91 -7.46
CA GLY A 183 2.35 -10.30 -8.58
C GLY A 183 1.54 -11.27 -9.45
N ASP A 184 2.12 -12.42 -9.84
CA ASP A 184 1.41 -13.42 -10.65
C ASP A 184 0.19 -14.01 -9.93
N GLN A 185 0.27 -14.21 -8.62
CA GLN A 185 -0.86 -14.67 -7.81
C GLN A 185 -1.94 -13.60 -7.75
N VAL A 186 -1.57 -12.33 -7.56
CA VAL A 186 -2.51 -11.21 -7.46
C VAL A 186 -3.20 -10.97 -8.79
N VAL A 187 -2.51 -11.08 -9.93
CA VAL A 187 -3.12 -11.00 -11.27
C VAL A 187 -4.19 -12.08 -11.46
N ARG A 188 -3.94 -13.32 -11.00
CA ARG A 188 -4.96 -14.38 -11.06
C ARG A 188 -6.16 -14.03 -10.19
N ARG A 189 -5.92 -13.62 -8.96
CA ARG A 189 -6.97 -13.24 -8.00
C ARG A 189 -7.82 -12.07 -8.49
N LEU A 190 -7.21 -11.07 -9.13
CA LEU A 190 -7.90 -9.92 -9.72
C LEU A 190 -8.84 -10.33 -10.86
N ARG A 191 -8.42 -11.29 -11.70
CA ARG A 191 -9.28 -11.82 -12.77
C ARG A 191 -10.47 -12.58 -12.20
N GLU A 192 -10.26 -13.36 -11.15
CA GLU A 192 -11.32 -14.09 -10.44
C GLU A 192 -12.31 -13.14 -9.79
N SER A 193 -11.85 -12.05 -9.16
CA SER A 193 -12.70 -11.09 -8.47
C SER A 193 -13.58 -10.25 -9.40
N ARG A 194 -13.18 -10.06 -10.67
CA ARG A 194 -14.00 -9.38 -11.70
C ARG A 194 -15.06 -10.30 -12.34
N GLY A 195 -15.06 -11.59 -12.01
CA GLY A 195 -15.89 -12.59 -12.68
C GLY A 195 -15.52 -12.80 -14.15
N PRO A 196 -16.19 -13.73 -14.86
CA PRO A 196 -16.01 -13.86 -16.29
C PRO A 196 -16.48 -12.58 -16.98
N ALA A 197 -15.61 -11.95 -17.77
CA ALA A 197 -16.01 -10.88 -18.67
C ALA A 197 -17.19 -11.39 -19.50
N VAL A 198 -18.37 -10.79 -19.33
CA VAL A 198 -19.51 -11.06 -20.20
C VAL A 198 -19.06 -10.63 -21.58
N ALA A 199 -18.70 -11.62 -22.41
CA ALA A 199 -18.44 -11.39 -23.81
C ALA A 199 -19.70 -10.74 -24.37
N THR A 200 -19.61 -9.47 -24.74
CA THR A 200 -20.63 -8.80 -25.52
C THR A 200 -20.70 -9.56 -26.84
N VAL A 201 -21.60 -10.56 -26.90
CA VAL A 201 -21.90 -11.28 -28.13
C VAL A 201 -22.51 -10.24 -29.05
N GLY A 202 -21.70 -9.70 -29.96
CA GLY A 202 -22.18 -9.02 -31.14
C GLY A 202 -23.11 -9.97 -31.85
N GLY A 203 -24.41 -9.73 -31.71
CA GLY A 203 -25.43 -10.51 -32.38
C GLY A 203 -25.20 -10.49 -33.89
N PRO A 204 -25.24 -11.64 -34.57
CA PRO A 204 -25.17 -11.67 -36.02
C PRO A 204 -26.50 -11.11 -36.55
N THR A 205 -26.49 -9.90 -37.10
CA THR A 205 -27.62 -9.45 -37.90
C THR A 205 -27.54 -10.15 -39.25
N ALA A 206 -28.51 -11.03 -39.46
CA ALA A 206 -28.63 -11.97 -40.54
C ALA A 206 -28.40 -11.37 -41.94
N THR A 207 -27.60 -12.07 -42.72
CA THR A 207 -27.64 -12.08 -44.18
C THR A 207 -29.03 -12.54 -44.64
N THR A 208 -29.79 -11.65 -45.27
CA THR A 208 -31.00 -12.00 -46.01
C THR A 208 -30.62 -12.77 -47.28
N PRO A 209 -31.21 -13.94 -47.57
CA PRO A 209 -30.97 -14.64 -48.82
C PRO A 209 -31.83 -14.12 -49.97
N ASP A 210 -31.35 -14.48 -51.14
CA ASP A 210 -31.69 -14.12 -52.51
C ASP A 210 -33.16 -14.25 -52.97
N GLY A 211 -33.53 -13.40 -53.92
CA GLY A 211 -34.25 -13.74 -55.16
C GLY A 211 -35.73 -14.18 -55.12
N ASN A 212 -36.60 -13.36 -55.72
CA ASN A 212 -37.49 -13.88 -56.78
C ASN A 212 -37.90 -12.78 -57.77
N GLN A 213 -37.75 -13.08 -59.07
CA GLN A 213 -38.30 -12.35 -60.20
C GLN A 213 -39.81 -12.64 -60.35
N VAL A 214 -40.55 -11.76 -61.04
CA VAL A 214 -41.44 -12.02 -62.21
C VAL A 214 -42.54 -10.94 -62.31
N GLY A 215 -42.54 -10.24 -63.47
CA GLY A 215 -43.64 -9.64 -64.27
C GLY A 215 -44.89 -9.00 -63.63
N ASP A 216 -45.27 -7.78 -64.05
CA ASP A 216 -46.09 -7.54 -65.24
C ASP A 216 -46.42 -6.04 -65.44
N ALA A 217 -46.63 -5.67 -66.71
CA ALA A 217 -47.17 -4.43 -67.32
C ALA A 217 -46.28 -3.17 -67.40
#